data_AF-A0A6G9WF47-F1
#
_entry.id   AF-A0A6G9WF47-F1
#
_cell.length_a   1.000
_cell.length_b   1.000
_cell.length_c   1.000
_cell.angle_alpha   90.00
_cell.angle_beta   90.00
_cell.angle_gamma   90.00
#
_symmetry.space_group_name_H-M   'P 1'
#
loop_
_entity.id
_entity.type
_entity.pdbx_description
1 polymer ?
#
loop_
_entity_poly.entity_id
_entity_poly.type
_entity_poly.pdbx_seq_one_letter_code
_entity_poly.pdbx_strand_id
1 'polypeptide(L)' 'MPPGELTGFHLARLCAQDWPEIAIIVASGDVAAGPGALPDGAEFISKPFTDNVVRDHLLKILPEGRRPESLTNSAD' A
#
# COMPACT_ATOMS: atom_id res chain seq x y z
N MET A 1 -21.26 12.25 -1.10
CA MET A 1 -21.52 10.80 -0.92
C MET A 1 -21.14 10.47 0.51
N PRO A 2 -22.02 9.89 1.34
CA PRO A 2 -21.59 9.44 2.66
C PRO A 2 -20.52 8.35 2.50
N PRO A 3 -19.54 8.26 3.41
CA PRO A 3 -18.55 7.19 3.35
C PRO A 3 -19.26 5.83 3.48
N GLY A 4 -18.85 4.85 2.66
CA GLY A 4 -19.30 3.48 2.83
C GLY A 4 -18.82 2.90 4.16
N GLU A 5 -19.53 1.89 4.69
CA GLU A 5 -19.20 1.25 5.96
C GLU A 5 -17.83 0.52 5.94
N LEU A 6 -17.38 0.11 4.74
CA LEU A 6 -16.09 -0.53 4.55
C LEU A 6 -14.99 0.51 4.27
N THR A 7 -14.00 0.59 5.16
CA THR A 7 -12.82 1.45 4.96
C THR A 7 -11.73 0.71 4.17
N GLY A 8 -10.76 1.46 3.61
CA GLY A 8 -9.59 0.86 2.98
C GLY A 8 -8.77 -0.05 3.93
N PHE A 9 -8.76 0.26 5.23
CA PHE A 9 -8.13 -0.59 6.25
C PHE A 9 -8.91 -1.88 6.48
N HIS A 10 -10.25 -1.85 6.48
CA HIS A 10 -11.06 -3.06 6.55
C HIS A 10 -10.77 -3.98 5.36
N LEU A 11 -10.72 -3.43 4.15
CA LEU A 11 -10.39 -4.20 2.96
C LEU A 11 -8.97 -4.81 3.04
N ALA A 12 -7.98 -4.03 3.48
CA ALA A 12 -6.61 -4.51 3.61
C ALA A 12 -6.51 -5.71 4.56
N ARG A 13 -7.20 -5.67 5.71
CA ARG A 13 -7.20 -6.79 6.67
C ARG A 13 -7.86 -8.04 6.11
N LEU A 14 -9.02 -7.90 5.45
CA LEU A 14 -9.70 -9.03 4.81
C LEU A 14 -8.81 -9.65 3.73
N CYS A 15 -8.17 -8.81 2.90
CA CYS A 15 -7.28 -9.28 1.86
C CYS A 15 -6.08 -10.05 2.43
N ALA A 16 -5.43 -9.54 3.48
CA ALA A 16 -4.31 -10.21 4.13
C ALA A 16 -4.71 -11.53 4.83
N GLN A 17 -5.95 -11.62 5.32
CA GLN A 17 -6.49 -12.83 5.94
C GLN A 17 -6.77 -13.92 4.89
N ASP A 18 -7.43 -13.55 3.80
CA ASP A 18 -7.91 -14.52 2.79
C ASP A 18 -6.84 -14.87 1.74
N TRP A 19 -5.89 -13.96 1.49
CA TRP A 19 -4.78 -14.11 0.53
C TRP A 19 -3.45 -13.60 1.12
N PRO A 20 -2.83 -14.36 2.04
CA PRO A 20 -1.61 -13.92 2.73
C PRO A 20 -0.39 -13.70 1.82
N GLU A 21 -0.44 -14.17 0.57
CA GLU A 21 0.60 -13.97 -0.44
C GLU A 21 0.54 -12.60 -1.14
N ILE A 22 -0.55 -11.83 -0.97
CA ILE A 22 -0.72 -10.52 -1.57
C ILE A 22 -0.04 -9.46 -0.71
N ALA A 23 0.95 -8.77 -1.28
CA ALA A 23 1.57 -7.62 -0.65
C ALA A 23 0.67 -6.37 -0.78
N ILE A 24 0.47 -5.65 0.32
CA ILE A 24 -0.50 -4.55 0.40
C ILE A 24 0.19 -3.23 0.78
N ILE A 25 -0.10 -2.17 0.03
CA ILE A 25 0.21 -0.78 0.40
C ILE A 25 -1.11 -0.02 0.51
N VAL A 26 -1.36 0.59 1.67
CA VAL A 26 -2.51 1.48 1.87
C VAL A 26 -2.10 2.93 1.65
N ALA A 27 -2.84 3.65 0.82
CA ALA A 27 -2.52 5.03 0.45
C ALA A 27 -3.65 6.01 0.80
N SER A 28 -3.43 6.91 1.76
CA SER A 28 -4.47 7.82 2.27
C SER A 28 -3.96 9.26 2.47
N GLY A 29 -4.84 10.26 2.30
CA GLY A 29 -4.53 11.68 2.53
C GLY A 29 -5.09 12.25 3.84
N ASP A 30 -6.20 11.72 4.34
CA ASP A 30 -6.95 12.29 5.48
C ASP A 30 -6.88 11.43 6.76
N VAL A 31 -6.21 10.28 6.72
CA VAL A 31 -6.18 9.35 7.87
C VAL A 31 -4.77 8.84 8.10
N ALA A 32 -4.16 9.26 9.21
CA ALA A 32 -3.00 8.56 9.75
C ALA A 32 -3.45 7.18 10.23
N ALA A 33 -2.73 6.13 9.82
CA ALA A 33 -2.96 4.79 10.31
C ALA A 33 -2.80 4.77 11.84
N GLY A 34 -3.90 4.62 12.58
CA GLY A 34 -3.85 4.43 14.03
C GLY A 34 -3.17 3.10 14.39
N PRO A 35 -2.79 2.89 15.66
CA PRO A 35 -2.22 1.61 16.10
C PRO A 35 -3.10 0.43 15.69
N GLY A 36 -2.50 -0.58 15.03
CA GLY A 36 -3.21 -1.76 14.54
C GLY A 36 -4.10 -1.54 13.31
N ALA A 37 -4.03 -0.39 12.64
CA ALA A 37 -4.82 -0.10 11.44
C ALA A 37 -4.44 -0.99 10.24
N LEU A 38 -3.15 -1.31 10.12
CA LEU A 38 -2.62 -2.15 9.03
C LEU A 38 -2.54 -3.62 9.47
N PRO A 39 -2.79 -4.58 8.56
CA PRO A 39 -2.42 -5.97 8.80
C PRO A 39 -0.88 -6.15 8.77
N ASP A 40 -0.41 -7.29 9.25
CA ASP A 40 1.01 -7.63 9.24
C ASP A 40 1.58 -7.64 7.81
N GLY A 41 2.79 -7.08 7.64
CA GLY A 41 3.47 -7.02 6.34
C GLY A 41 2.91 -5.96 5.37
N ALA A 42 1.85 -5.24 5.72
CA ALA A 42 1.37 -4.12 4.93
C ALA A 42 2.10 -2.80 5.25
N GLU A 43 2.24 -1.97 4.23
CA GLU A 43 2.84 -0.64 4.33
C GLU A 43 1.78 0.46 4.18
N PHE A 44 2.09 1.65 4.69
CA PHE A 44 1.27 2.84 4.51
C PHE A 44 2.06 3.95 3.84
N ILE A 45 1.42 4.62 2.88
CA ILE A 45 1.94 5.85 2.25
C ILE A 45 0.93 6.98 2.40
N SER A 46 1.40 8.15 2.84
CA SER A 46 0.58 9.36 2.90
C SER A 46 0.47 10.00 1.52
N LYS A 47 -0.71 10.44 1.14
CA LYS A 47 -0.92 11.27 -0.06
C LYS A 47 -0.62 12.74 0.25
N PRO A 48 -0.09 13.52 -0.71
CA PRO A 48 0.44 13.06 -2.00
C PRO A 48 1.80 12.36 -1.85
N PHE A 49 2.11 11.45 -2.78
CA PHE A 49 3.39 10.72 -2.81
C PHE A 49 3.98 10.75 -4.22
N THR A 50 5.29 10.53 -4.33
CA THR A 50 6.01 10.38 -5.60
C THR A 50 6.11 8.91 -6.01
N ASP A 51 6.51 8.68 -7.26
CA ASP A 51 6.91 7.37 -7.77
C ASP A 51 8.00 6.70 -6.91
N ASN A 52 9.01 7.46 -6.50
CA ASN A 52 10.08 6.96 -5.64
C ASN A 52 9.55 6.47 -4.29
N VAL A 53 8.59 7.19 -3.69
CA VAL A 53 7.96 6.74 -2.44
C VAL A 53 7.24 5.40 -2.66
N VAL A 54 6.47 5.26 -3.73
CA VAL A 54 5.80 3.98 -4.02
C VAL A 54 6.83 2.86 -4.20
N ARG A 55 7.88 3.10 -4.98
CA ARG A 55 8.95 2.14 -5.24
C ARG A 55 9.63 1.70 -3.95
N ASP A 56 10.00 2.63 -3.08
CA ASP A 56 10.69 2.32 -1.82
C ASP A 56 9.83 1.41 -0.92
N HIS A 57 8.51 1.64 -0.85
CA HIS A 57 7.63 0.76 -0.09
C HIS A 57 7.42 -0.60 -0.76
N LEU A 58 7.36 -0.67 -2.11
CA LEU A 58 7.31 -1.94 -2.83
C LEU A 58 8.56 -2.79 -2.57
N LEU A 59 9.76 -2.19 -2.50
CA LEU A 59 11.00 -2.90 -2.22
C LEU A 59 11.06 -3.50 -0.79
N LYS A 60 10.33 -2.91 0.16
CA LYS A 60 10.24 -3.42 1.55
C LYS A 60 9.37 -4.67 1.65
N ILE A 61 8.26 -4.71 0.91
CA ILE A 61 7.24 -5.76 1.04
C ILE A 61 7.34 -6.86 -0.01
N LEU A 62 8.00 -6.61 -1.14
CA LEU A 62 8.17 -7.60 -2.19
C LEU A 62 9.50 -8.35 -2.06
N PRO A 63 9.49 -9.68 -2.23
CA PRO A 63 10.71 -10.48 -2.29
C PRO A 63 11.54 -10.10 -3.53
N GLU A 64 12.85 -10.32 -3.48
CA GLU A 64 13.81 -9.91 -4.52
C GLU A 64 13.35 -10.24 -5.96
N GLY A 65 12.86 -11.46 -6.19
CA GLY A 65 12.41 -11.92 -7.52
C GLY A 65 11.06 -11.36 -8.00
N ARG A 66 10.39 -10.52 -7.21
CA ARG A 66 9.11 -9.86 -7.55
C ARG A 66 9.19 -8.34 -7.52
N ARG A 67 10.38 -7.77 -7.28
CA ARG A 67 10.54 -6.32 -7.21
C ARG A 67 10.35 -5.68 -8.60
N PRO A 68 9.66 -4.54 -8.68
CA PRO A 68 9.43 -3.86 -9.94
C PRO A 68 10.73 -3.27 -10.48
N GLU A 69 10.84 -3.21 -11.81
CA GLU A 69 11.85 -2.39 -12.48
C GLU A 69 11.62 -0.91 -12.13
N SER A 70 12.67 -0.09 -12.31
CA SER A 70 12.52 1.35 -12.14
C SER A 70 11.57 1.89 -13.20
N LEU A 71 10.66 2.79 -12.82
CA LEU A 71 9.89 3.54 -13.81
C LEU A 71 10.88 4.35 -14.66
N THR A 72 10.88 4.11 -15.96
CA THR A 72 11.57 4.97 -16.93
C THR A 72 10.63 6.13 -17.26
N ASN A 73 11.00 7.36 -16.93
CA ASN A 73 10.33 8.52 -17.50
C ASN A 73 10.62 8.56 -19.00
N SER A 74 9.71 8.05 -19.83
CA SER A 74 9.66 8.40 -21.25
C SER A 74 9.13 9.81 -21.38
N ALA A 75 10.02 10.78 -21.19
CA ALA A 75 9.82 12.14 -21.67
C ALA A 75 10.60 12.26 -22.99
N ASP A 76 9.91 11.97 -24.09
CA ASP A 76 10.19 12.61 -25.38
C ASP A 76 9.20 13.78 -25.56
#